data_AF-A0ABD2B272-F1
#
_entry.id   AF-A0ABD2B272-F1
#
_cell.length_a   1.000
_cell.length_b   1.000
_cell.length_c   1.000
_cell.angle_alpha   90.00
_cell.angle_beta   90.00
_cell.angle_gamma   90.00
#
_symmetry.space_group_name_H-M   'P 1'
#
loop_
_entity.id
_entity.type
_entity.pdbx_description
1 polymer ?
#
loop_
_entity_poly.entity_id
_entity_poly.type
_entity_poly.pdbx_seq_one_letter_code
_entity_poly.pdbx_strand_id
1 'polypeptide(L)'
;MSGKKVYDISLEDREIKEWRASRRLELRNEYLKELQDPRRSDIVLDKGWLRFYATRVQLEHIFKQTPYNTFLMFAIIGGTLWCAGTNIKRFRDKKEHLFRTGQISYTDRMFKFH
;
A
#
# COMPACT_ATOMS: atom_id res chain seq x y z
N MET A 1 -12.40 32.74 -17.99
CA MET A 1 -12.52 32.83 -16.52
C MET A 1 -13.73 32.01 -16.09
N SER A 2 -13.49 30.83 -15.52
CA SER A 2 -14.56 29.87 -15.18
C SER A 2 -15.42 30.43 -14.04
N GLY A 3 -16.72 30.60 -14.30
CA GLY A 3 -17.68 31.15 -13.35
C GLY A 3 -17.70 30.36 -12.04
N LYS A 4 -17.47 31.06 -10.93
CA LYS A 4 -17.65 30.47 -9.59
C LYS A 4 -19.14 30.23 -9.40
N LYS A 5 -19.56 28.97 -9.44
CA LYS A 5 -20.83 28.55 -8.86
C LYS A 5 -20.74 28.84 -7.37
N VAL A 6 -21.50 29.83 -6.90
CA VAL A 6 -21.64 30.13 -5.48
C VAL A 6 -22.51 29.02 -4.92
N TYR A 7 -21.90 28.15 -4.11
CA TYR A 7 -22.65 27.18 -3.33
C TYR A 7 -23.02 27.84 -2.01
N ASP A 8 -24.25 27.67 -1.55
CA ASP A 8 -24.64 28.06 -0.21
C ASP A 8 -23.91 27.13 0.78
N ILE A 9 -22.88 27.67 1.45
CA ILE A 9 -22.11 26.94 2.45
C ILE A 9 -22.87 27.10 3.77
N SER A 10 -23.19 25.98 4.43
CA SER A 10 -23.72 26.01 5.80
C SER A 10 -22.76 26.78 6.72
N LEU A 11 -23.29 27.43 7.76
CA LEU A 11 -22.46 28.14 8.74
C LEU A 11 -21.41 27.20 9.36
N GLU A 12 -21.79 25.96 9.66
CA GLU A 12 -20.88 24.93 10.18
C GLU A 12 -19.73 24.61 9.20
N ASP A 13 -20.05 24.41 7.93
CA ASP A 13 -19.05 24.11 6.89
C ASP A 13 -18.08 25.27 6.68
N ARG A 14 -18.55 26.51 6.87
CA ARG A 14 -17.71 27.70 6.81
C ARG A 14 -16.72 27.72 7.97
N GLU A 15 -17.19 27.49 9.19
CA GLU A 15 -16.33 27.42 10.38
C GLU A 15 -15.27 26.32 10.25
N ILE A 16 -15.65 25.13 9.76
CA ILE A 16 -14.70 24.02 9.52
C ILE A 16 -13.63 24.43 8.50
N LYS A 17 -14.01 25.13 7.42
CA LYS A 17 -13.07 25.58 6.40
C LYS A 17 -12.12 26.64 6.94
N GLU A 18 -12.64 27.60 7.72
CA GLU A 18 -11.83 28.64 8.36
C GLU A 18 -10.85 28.02 9.36
N TRP A 19 -11.29 27.05 10.17
CA TRP A 19 -10.42 26.30 11.09
C TRP A 19 -9.34 25.49 10.37
N ARG A 20 -9.67 24.80 9.27
CA ARG A 20 -8.65 24.09 8.46
C ARG A 20 -7.67 25.06 7.81
N ALA A 21 -8.12 26.25 7.42
CA ALA A 21 -7.26 27.27 6.84
C ALA A 21 -6.30 27.86 7.88
N SER A 22 -6.79 28.22 9.07
CA SER A 22 -5.95 28.71 10.17
C SER A 22 -4.90 27.66 10.56
N ARG A 23 -5.30 26.39 10.71
CA ARG A 23 -4.37 25.32 11.07
C ARG A 23 -3.27 25.11 10.02
N ARG A 24 -3.59 25.21 8.72
CA ARG A 24 -2.60 25.11 7.64
C ARG A 24 -1.63 26.29 7.65
N LEU A 25 -2.12 27.49 7.94
CA LEU A 25 -1.27 28.69 8.03
C LEU A 25 -0.32 28.59 9.22
N GLU A 26 -0.77 28.14 10.37
CA GLU A 26 0.07 27.88 11.55
C GLU A 26 1.24 26.94 11.21
N LEU A 27 0.94 25.76 10.67
CA LEU A 27 1.95 24.76 10.32
C LEU A 27 2.92 25.27 9.25
N ARG A 28 2.43 26.03 8.26
CA ARG A 28 3.28 26.65 7.24
C ARG A 28 4.22 27.68 7.85
N ASN A 29 3.72 28.51 8.78
CA ASN A 29 4.53 29.53 9.43
C ASN A 29 5.61 28.91 10.31
N GLU A 30 5.28 27.84 11.04
CA GLU A 30 6.27 27.04 11.78
C GLU A 30 7.37 26.51 10.85
N TYR A 31 6.98 25.89 9.73
CA TYR A 31 7.92 25.38 8.73
C TYR A 31 8.81 26.48 8.13
N LEU A 32 8.22 27.61 7.73
CA LEU A 32 8.98 28.73 7.14
C LEU A 32 9.95 29.36 8.15
N LYS A 33 9.54 29.49 9.41
CA LYS A 33 10.40 29.98 10.49
C LYS A 33 11.63 29.08 10.67
N GLU A 34 11.41 27.78 10.64
CA GLU A 34 12.47 26.78 10.76
C GLU A 34 13.38 26.71 9.53
N LEU A 35 12.83 26.91 8.33
CA LEU A 35 13.55 26.89 7.06
C LEU A 35 14.42 28.14 6.87
N GLN A 36 13.94 29.30 7.34
CA GLN A 36 14.60 30.59 7.16
C GLN A 36 15.65 30.90 8.25
N ASP A 37 15.79 30.08 9.30
CA ASP A 37 16.82 30.31 10.33
C ASP A 37 18.22 29.98 9.76
N PRO A 38 19.11 30.97 9.59
CA PRO A 38 20.44 30.76 9.02
C PRO A 38 21.38 29.96 9.92
N ARG A 39 21.04 29.76 11.20
CA ARG A 39 21.85 28.98 12.15
C ARG A 39 21.61 27.48 12.04
N ARG A 40 20.56 27.06 11.34
CA ARG A 40 20.19 25.66 11.21
C ARG A 40 20.99 25.00 10.09
N SER A 41 21.80 24.00 10.42
CA SER A 41 22.52 23.15 9.46
C SER A 41 21.69 21.95 8.96
N ASP A 42 20.70 21.55 9.76
CA ASP A 42 20.01 20.27 9.58
C ASP A 42 18.69 20.41 8.82
N ILE A 43 18.27 19.33 8.18
CA ILE A 43 17.02 19.26 7.42
C ILE A 43 15.82 19.55 8.34
N VAL A 44 14.83 20.27 7.80
CA VAL A 44 13.55 20.52 8.49
C VAL A 44 12.73 19.23 8.54
N LEU A 45 12.58 18.65 9.72
CA LEU A 45 11.86 17.41 9.93
C LEU A 45 10.39 17.67 10.26
N ASP A 46 9.49 17.19 9.41
CA ASP A 46 8.06 17.27 9.67
C ASP A 46 7.62 16.24 10.73
N LYS A 47 6.97 16.74 11.79
CA LYS A 47 6.36 15.92 12.85
C LYS A 47 5.21 15.06 12.32
N GLY A 48 4.49 15.53 11.29
CA GLY A 48 3.44 14.76 10.61
C GLY A 48 4.01 13.51 9.97
N TRP A 49 5.05 13.69 9.14
CA TRP A 49 5.80 12.59 8.54
C TRP A 49 6.35 11.61 9.57
N LEU A 50 7.04 12.11 10.60
CA LEU A 50 7.63 11.24 11.63
C LEU A 50 6.57 10.37 12.33
N ARG A 51 5.41 10.94 12.67
CA ARG A 51 4.29 10.17 13.25
C ARG A 51 3.75 9.12 12.30
N PHE A 52 3.62 9.45 11.01
CA PHE A 52 3.16 8.49 10.00
C PHE A 52 4.11 7.29 9.88
N TYR A 53 5.43 7.52 9.87
CA TYR A 53 6.39 6.42 9.84
C TYR A 53 6.40 5.63 11.15
N ALA A 54 6.31 6.31 12.29
CA ALA A 54 6.23 5.65 13.59
C ALA A 54 5.01 4.72 13.68
N THR A 55 3.83 5.14 13.18
CA THR A 55 2.63 4.28 13.20
C THR A 55 2.75 3.07 12.28
N ARG A 56 3.52 3.16 11.19
CA ARG A 56 3.79 2.03 10.30
C ARG A 56 4.68 0.98 10.94
N VAL A 57 5.69 1.41 11.69
CA VAL A 57 6.55 0.49 12.45
C VAL A 57 5.77 -0.15 13.62
N GLN A 58 4.85 0.60 14.23
CA GLN A 58 4.03 0.12 15.36
C GLN A 58 2.77 -0.66 14.95
N LEU A 59 2.66 -1.09 13.69
CA LEU A 59 1.46 -1.79 13.22
C LEU A 59 1.13 -3.04 14.05
N GLU A 60 2.14 -3.78 14.50
CA GLU A 60 1.96 -4.97 15.35
C GLU A 60 1.29 -4.63 16.68
N HIS A 61 1.62 -3.49 17.27
CA HIS A 61 1.03 -3.03 18.53
C HIS A 61 -0.38 -2.44 18.37
N ILE A 62 -0.66 -1.85 17.20
CA ILE A 62 -1.97 -1.23 16.89
C ILE A 62 -2.96 -2.29 16.39
N PHE A 63 -2.46 -3.41 15.87
CA PHE A 63 -3.28 -4.47 15.29
C PHE A 63 -4.22 -5.10 16.31
N LYS A 64 -5.51 -5.15 15.96
CA LYS A 64 -6.54 -5.85 16.72
C LYS A 64 -6.99 -7.09 15.95
N GLN A 65 -6.91 -8.24 16.61
CA GLN A 65 -7.38 -9.52 16.08
C GLN A 65 -8.91 -9.52 16.06
N THR A 66 -9.50 -9.12 14.94
CA THR A 66 -10.93 -9.28 14.66
C THR A 66 -11.13 -10.53 13.82
N PRO A 67 -12.28 -11.23 13.94
CA PRO A 67 -12.55 -12.44 13.16
C PRO A 67 -12.50 -12.17 11.64
N TYR A 68 -12.91 -10.98 11.22
CA TYR A 68 -12.81 -10.55 9.83
C TYR A 68 -11.34 -10.41 9.37
N ASN A 69 -10.50 -9.75 10.16
CA ASN A 69 -9.08 -9.55 9.82
C ASN A 69 -8.32 -10.87 9.78
N THR A 70 -8.57 -11.76 10.74
CA THR A 70 -7.91 -13.08 10.77
C THR A 70 -8.33 -13.94 9.60
N PHE A 71 -9.63 -13.98 9.27
CA PHE A 71 -10.12 -14.67 8.07
C PHE A 71 -9.48 -14.13 6.79
N LEU A 72 -9.44 -12.80 6.63
CA LEU A 72 -8.83 -12.16 5.46
C LEU A 72 -7.34 -12.51 5.34
N MET A 73 -6.60 -12.52 6.45
CA MET A 73 -5.19 -12.92 6.47
C MET A 73 -5.01 -14.37 5.99
N PHE A 74 -5.79 -15.32 6.52
CA PHE A 74 -5.73 -16.72 6.10
C PHE A 74 -6.21 -16.92 4.66
N ALA A 75 -7.22 -16.18 4.21
CA ALA A 75 -7.72 -16.24 2.85
C ALA A 75 -6.65 -15.76 1.85
N ILE A 76 -5.92 -14.68 2.16
CA ILE A 76 -4.85 -14.18 1.29
C ILE A 76 -3.67 -15.15 1.26
N ILE A 77 -3.15 -15.56 2.42
CA ILE A 77 -1.98 -16.44 2.49
C ILE A 77 -2.32 -17.84 1.95
N GLY A 78 -3.38 -18.45 2.49
CA GLY A 78 -3.84 -19.77 2.09
C GLY A 78 -4.31 -19.81 0.65
N GLY A 79 -5.05 -18.79 0.19
CA GLY A 79 -5.47 -18.66 -1.19
C GLY A 79 -4.30 -18.55 -2.15
N THR A 80 -3.27 -17.76 -1.81
CA THR A 80 -2.06 -17.63 -2.64
C THR A 80 -1.30 -18.96 -2.74
N LEU A 81 -1.11 -19.66 -1.62
CA LEU A 81 -0.45 -20.97 -1.58
C LEU A 81 -1.23 -22.02 -2.39
N TRP A 82 -2.55 -22.05 -2.23
CA TRP A 82 -3.42 -22.96 -2.97
C TRP A 82 -3.38 -22.69 -4.48
N CYS A 83 -3.50 -21.43 -4.88
CA CYS A 83 -3.40 -21.01 -6.28
C CYS A 83 -2.05 -21.37 -6.87
N ALA A 84 -0.94 -21.10 -6.18
CA ALA A 84 0.39 -21.45 -6.64
C ALA A 84 0.54 -22.97 -6.80
N GLY A 85 0.16 -23.75 -5.77
CA GLY A 85 0.28 -25.21 -5.78
C GLY A 85 -0.55 -25.87 -6.88
N THR A 86 -1.80 -25.42 -7.08
CA THR A 86 -2.67 -25.97 -8.14
C THR A 86 -2.18 -25.60 -9.53
N ASN A 87 -1.64 -24.39 -9.74
CA ASN A 87 -1.06 -24.00 -11.03
C ASN A 87 0.20 -24.81 -11.35
N ILE A 88 1.10 -24.99 -10.38
CA ILE A 88 2.31 -25.81 -10.55
C ILE A 88 1.92 -27.26 -10.87
N LYS A 89 0.97 -27.83 -10.12
CA LYS A 89 0.49 -29.19 -10.37
C LYS A 89 -0.10 -29.33 -11.78
N ARG A 90 -1.02 -28.44 -12.17
CA ARG A 90 -1.62 -28.45 -13.51
C ARG A 90 -0.57 -28.32 -14.62
N PHE A 91 0.44 -27.49 -14.43
CA PHE A 91 1.53 -27.34 -15.38
C PHE A 91 2.34 -28.63 -15.52
N ARG A 92 2.67 -29.29 -14.40
CA ARG A 92 3.37 -30.58 -14.38
C ARG A 92 2.55 -31.68 -15.06
N ASP A 93 1.27 -31.81 -14.70
CA ASP A 93 0.38 -32.84 -15.24
C ASP A 93 0.20 -32.69 -16.75
N LYS A 94 0.03 -31.45 -17.23
CA LYS A 94 -0.03 -31.15 -18.68
C LYS A 94 1.28 -31.54 -19.38
N LYS A 95 2.43 -31.15 -18.81
CA LYS A 95 3.73 -31.47 -19.38
C LYS A 95 3.98 -32.98 -19.43
N GLU A 96 3.61 -33.70 -18.38
CA GLU A 96 3.73 -35.15 -18.32
C GLU A 96 2.79 -35.85 -19.31
N HIS A 97 1.57 -35.36 -19.46
CA HIS A 97 0.63 -35.87 -20.46
C HIS A 97 1.19 -35.74 -21.89
N LEU A 98 1.81 -34.61 -22.22
CA LEU A 98 2.46 -34.40 -23.52
C LEU A 98 3.62 -35.37 -23.76
N PHE A 99 4.35 -35.74 -22.71
CA PHE A 99 5.43 -36.73 -22.79
C PHE A 99 4.91 -38.15 -22.98
N ARG A 100 3.84 -38.53 -22.29
CA ARG A 100 3.24 -39.89 -22.35
C ARG A 100 2.51 -40.15 -23.66
N THR A 101 1.87 -39.12 -24.22
CA THR A 101 1.17 -39.21 -25.53
C THR A 101 2.11 -39.15 -26.73
N GLY A 102 3.40 -38.88 -26.51
CA GLY A 102 4.38 -38.77 -27.61
C GLY A 102 4.24 -37.51 -28.45
N GLN A 103 3.40 -36.54 -28.05
CA GLN A 103 3.23 -35.27 -28.75
C GLN A 103 4.53 -34.42 -28.74
N ILE A 104 5.39 -34.64 -27.75
CA ILE A 104 6.74 -34.06 -27.70
C ILE A 104 7.75 -35.16 -28.02
N SER A 105 8.55 -34.92 -29.06
CA SER A 105 9.66 -35.78 -29.47
C SER A 105 10.65 -35.99 -28.32
N TYR A 106 11.33 -37.14 -28.28
CA TYR A 106 12.36 -37.37 -27.26
C TYR A 106 13.54 -36.39 -27.38
N THR A 107 13.79 -35.86 -28.59
CA THR A 107 14.87 -34.90 -28.85
C THR A 107 14.60 -33.52 -28.22
N ASP A 108 13.34 -33.10 -28.12
CA ASP A 108 12.98 -31.76 -27.64
C ASP A 108 12.76 -31.67 -26.13
N ARG A 109 12.97 -32.77 -25.40
CA ARG A 109 12.85 -32.79 -23.93
C ARG A 109 14.06 -32.11 -23.29
N MET A 110 13.83 -31.03 -22.54
CA MET A 110 14.92 -30.27 -21.89
C MET A 110 15.67 -31.04 -20.80
N PHE A 111 15.05 -32.04 -20.14
CA PHE A 111 15.67 -32.80 -19.06
C PHE A 111 15.73 -34.28 -19.47
N LYS A 112 16.93 -34.78 -19.79
CA LYS A 112 17.14 -36.17 -20.25
C LYS A 112 18.08 -36.98 -19.36
N PHE A 113 19.11 -36.35 -18.79
CA PHE A 113 20.25 -37.05 -18.17
C PHE A 113 20.75 -36.36 -16.89
N HIS A 114 19.84 -35.89 -16.04
CA HIS A 114 20.16 -35.40 -14.69
C HIS A 114 19.52 -36.30 -13.65
#